data_AF-A0A139L1T4-F1
#
_entry.id   AF-A0A139L1T4-F1
#
_cell.length_a   1.000
_cell.length_b   1.000
_cell.length_c   1.000
_cell.angle_alpha   90.00
_cell.angle_beta   90.00
_cell.angle_gamma   90.00
#
_symmetry.space_group_name_H-M   'P 1'
#
loop_
_entity.id
_entity.type
_entity.pdbx_description
1 polymer ?
#
loop_
_entity_poly.entity_id
_entity_poly.type
_entity_poly.pdbx_seq_one_letter_code
_entity_poly.pdbx_strand_id
1 'polypeptide(L)'
;MKDWRLIYIIFAKSEDKLYISNKNRQAYFVLLSVCIIFVRINLKNCNVMFDKETYVQRRALLKKNIGSGVLLFLGNDEQGLNYEDNAFRYRQDSTFLYYFGLSFAGLSAIIDIDEDKEIIFGDELTIDHIVWMGTQPTLKEKSERVGIRETLPSAAIISYLHKAVQKGQTVHYLPPYRPEHKLKLMDWLGIPPARQEGSVPFIRAVVAQRNYKSAEEITEIEKACDVTADMHIKAMEVIRPGMYEYEVVAEMNRVAEMNNCELSFPTIATINGQTLHNHYHGNKIKSGDLFLIDAGAELPSGYCGDMSSTVPADKTFTSKQRAVYEIQNAMHLESVKALRPGIPYMEVYDLSARVMVEGLKGLGLMKGNADDAVREGAHALFYPHGLGHMMGLDVHDMENLGEVWVGYNGQPKSTQFGRKSQRLAIPLEPGFVHTVEPGIYFIPELIDMWKEGKKFTDFINYDKLEEYRDFGGIRNEEDYLITETGARRLGKKIPLTPEEVEALR
;
A
#
# COMPACT_ATOMS: atom_id res chain seq x y z
N MET A 1 -37.04 -17.27 -23.22
CA MET A 1 -37.98 -16.72 -24.23
C MET A 1 -39.18 -16.14 -23.49
N LYS A 2 -39.51 -14.87 -23.75
CA LYS A 2 -40.60 -14.05 -23.18
C LYS A 2 -40.44 -13.57 -21.72
N ASP A 3 -39.88 -12.37 -21.56
CA ASP A 3 -40.62 -11.27 -20.93
C ASP A 3 -39.94 -9.91 -21.22
N TRP A 4 -40.56 -9.14 -22.13
CA TRP A 4 -40.18 -7.78 -22.54
C TRP A 4 -41.44 -6.90 -22.56
N ARG A 5 -42.12 -6.77 -21.42
CA ARG A 5 -43.41 -6.05 -21.34
C ARG A 5 -43.44 -4.89 -20.35
N LEU A 6 -42.31 -4.23 -20.11
CA LEU A 6 -42.26 -3.02 -19.27
C LEU A 6 -41.62 -1.81 -19.97
N ILE A 7 -41.93 -1.58 -21.25
CA ILE A 7 -41.60 -0.29 -21.94
C ILE A 7 -42.83 0.30 -22.66
N TYR A 8 -44.01 -0.33 -22.59
CA TYR A 8 -45.19 0.08 -23.36
C TYR A 8 -46.26 0.87 -22.58
N ILE A 9 -45.89 1.56 -21.49
CA ILE A 9 -46.81 2.45 -20.77
C ILE A 9 -46.17 3.82 -20.63
N ILE A 10 -46.09 4.53 -21.75
CA ILE A 10 -46.28 5.99 -21.93
C ILE A 10 -46.52 6.09 -23.45
N PHE A 11 -47.55 6.80 -23.90
CA PHE A 11 -48.08 6.85 -25.28
C PHE A 11 -49.11 5.77 -25.67
N ALA A 12 -50.16 5.62 -24.85
CA ALA A 12 -51.45 5.15 -25.36
C ALA A 12 -52.60 5.84 -24.62
N LYS A 13 -52.69 7.17 -24.76
CA LYS A 13 -53.91 7.95 -24.47
C LYS A 13 -53.86 9.31 -25.17
N SER A 14 -53.95 9.27 -26.49
CA SER A 14 -54.58 10.33 -27.28
C SER A 14 -54.82 9.76 -28.67
N GLU A 15 -56.08 9.55 -29.02
CA GLU A 15 -56.49 9.35 -30.41
C GLU A 15 -56.17 10.62 -31.17
N ASP A 16 -54.99 10.71 -31.77
CA ASP A 16 -54.75 11.62 -32.89
C ASP A 16 -53.63 11.08 -33.77
N LYS A 17 -53.95 10.95 -35.06
CA LYS A 17 -53.11 10.35 -36.10
C LYS A 17 -51.82 11.17 -36.28
N LEU A 18 -50.66 10.59 -35.95
CA LEU A 18 -49.38 11.08 -36.48
C LEU A 18 -48.84 10.12 -37.55
N TYR A 19 -48.95 10.57 -38.80
CA TYR A 19 -48.25 10.00 -39.95
C TYR A 19 -46.75 10.30 -39.82
N ILE A 20 -45.93 9.30 -39.49
CA ILE A 20 -44.46 9.45 -39.49
C ILE A 20 -43.93 9.00 -40.85
N SER A 21 -43.33 9.93 -41.61
CA SER A 21 -42.74 9.65 -42.93
C SER A 21 -41.47 8.79 -42.81
N ASN A 22 -41.15 8.06 -43.90
CA ASN A 22 -40.02 7.11 -43.98
C ASN A 22 -38.63 7.72 -43.63
N LYS A 23 -38.46 9.04 -43.69
CA LYS A 23 -37.21 9.72 -43.30
C LYS A 23 -36.94 9.70 -41.79
N ASN A 24 -37.98 9.58 -40.96
CA ASN A 24 -37.82 9.58 -39.49
C ASN A 24 -37.50 8.19 -38.91
N ARG A 25 -37.78 7.09 -39.64
CA ARG A 25 -37.42 5.74 -39.16
C ARG A 25 -35.90 5.53 -39.05
N GLN A 26 -35.11 6.11 -39.95
CA GLN A 26 -33.65 6.05 -39.85
C GLN A 26 -33.11 6.86 -38.66
N ALA A 27 -33.67 8.03 -38.37
CA ALA A 27 -33.29 8.84 -37.21
C ALA A 27 -33.58 8.12 -35.88
N TYR A 28 -34.72 7.44 -35.77
CA TYR A 28 -35.05 6.64 -34.58
C TYR A 28 -34.18 5.39 -34.43
N PHE A 29 -33.81 4.71 -35.53
CA PHE A 29 -32.86 3.59 -35.47
C PHE A 29 -31.45 4.04 -35.10
N VAL A 30 -31.02 5.23 -35.56
CA VAL A 30 -29.74 5.82 -35.16
C VAL A 30 -29.77 6.23 -33.69
N LEU A 31 -30.84 6.86 -33.19
CA LEU A 31 -30.95 7.19 -31.76
C LEU A 31 -30.94 5.93 -30.86
N LEU A 32 -31.68 4.88 -31.24
CA LEU A 32 -31.70 3.63 -30.49
C LEU A 32 -30.33 2.93 -30.52
N SER A 33 -29.64 2.96 -31.66
CA SER A 33 -28.29 2.41 -31.81
C SER A 33 -27.25 3.21 -31.04
N VAL A 34 -27.36 4.55 -31.02
CA VAL A 34 -26.50 5.44 -30.23
C VAL A 34 -26.74 5.24 -28.73
N CYS A 35 -27.98 5.04 -28.28
CA CYS A 35 -28.26 4.68 -26.88
C CYS A 35 -27.74 3.29 -26.52
N ILE A 36 -27.89 2.27 -27.39
CA ILE A 36 -27.34 0.92 -27.14
C ILE A 36 -25.80 0.95 -27.13
N ILE A 37 -25.18 1.78 -27.98
CA ILE A 37 -23.73 2.01 -27.99
C ILE A 37 -23.30 2.79 -26.74
N PHE A 38 -24.03 3.81 -26.29
CA PHE A 38 -23.75 4.54 -25.05
C PHE A 38 -23.88 3.66 -23.80
N VAL A 39 -24.85 2.74 -23.78
CA VAL A 39 -25.02 1.75 -22.70
C VAL A 39 -23.90 0.70 -22.75
N ARG A 40 -23.51 0.22 -23.95
CA ARG A 40 -22.35 -0.70 -24.09
C ARG A 40 -21.00 -0.05 -23.81
N ILE A 41 -20.85 1.25 -24.06
CA ILE A 41 -19.63 2.00 -23.77
C ILE A 41 -19.55 2.34 -22.28
N ASN A 42 -20.68 2.65 -21.61
CA ASN A 42 -20.69 2.85 -20.15
C ASN A 42 -20.52 1.54 -19.36
N LEU A 43 -20.97 0.39 -19.89
CA LEU A 43 -20.73 -0.91 -19.26
C LEU A 43 -19.25 -1.36 -19.30
N LYS A 44 -18.40 -0.72 -20.10
CA LYS A 44 -16.95 -1.01 -20.19
C LYS A 44 -16.12 -0.41 -19.06
N ASN A 45 -16.68 0.47 -18.22
CA ASN A 45 -15.90 1.23 -17.22
C ASN A 45 -16.15 0.83 -15.76
N CYS A 46 -16.52 -0.43 -15.51
CA CYS A 46 -16.32 -1.06 -14.20
C CYS A 46 -15.44 -2.30 -14.39
N ASN A 47 -14.20 -2.07 -14.84
CA ASN A 47 -13.25 -3.15 -15.02
C ASN A 47 -12.85 -3.68 -13.65
N VAL A 48 -13.07 -4.97 -13.46
CA VAL A 48 -12.33 -5.73 -12.45
C VAL A 48 -10.85 -5.57 -12.78
N MET A 49 -10.02 -5.44 -11.75
CA MET A 49 -8.58 -5.18 -11.86
C MET A 49 -7.84 -6.19 -12.75
N PHE A 50 -8.10 -7.48 -12.59
CA PHE A 50 -7.50 -8.55 -13.39
C PHE A 50 -8.55 -9.38 -14.14
N ASP A 51 -8.06 -10.28 -15.00
CA ASP A 51 -8.91 -11.24 -15.67
C ASP A 51 -9.58 -12.18 -14.63
N LYS A 52 -10.77 -12.65 -14.99
CA LYS A 52 -11.58 -13.54 -14.15
C LYS A 52 -10.79 -14.76 -13.65
N GLU A 53 -9.99 -15.34 -14.54
CA GLU A 53 -9.18 -16.52 -14.30
C GLU A 53 -8.16 -16.32 -13.18
N THR A 54 -7.59 -15.11 -13.04
CA THR A 54 -6.66 -14.77 -11.96
C THR A 54 -7.30 -14.98 -10.60
N TYR A 55 -8.50 -14.43 -10.37
CA TYR A 55 -9.20 -14.58 -9.09
C TYR A 55 -9.62 -16.02 -8.81
N VAL A 56 -10.08 -16.74 -9.83
CA VAL A 56 -10.44 -18.16 -9.73
C VAL A 56 -9.21 -18.99 -9.32
N GLN A 57 -8.05 -18.73 -9.92
CA GLN A 57 -6.81 -19.45 -9.60
C GLN A 57 -6.30 -19.14 -8.20
N ARG A 58 -6.33 -17.86 -7.77
CA ARG A 58 -5.98 -17.44 -6.40
C ARG A 58 -6.82 -18.18 -5.36
N ARG A 59 -8.16 -18.18 -5.53
CA ARG A 59 -9.07 -18.91 -4.64
C ARG A 59 -8.86 -20.41 -4.69
N ALA A 60 -8.64 -21.01 -5.86
CA ALA A 60 -8.36 -22.45 -5.98
C ALA A 60 -7.07 -22.86 -5.25
N LEU A 61 -5.99 -22.09 -5.39
CA LEU A 61 -4.74 -22.31 -4.66
C LEU A 61 -4.93 -22.13 -3.15
N LEU A 62 -5.75 -21.16 -2.74
CA LEU A 62 -6.03 -20.93 -1.32
C LEU A 62 -6.80 -22.10 -0.71
N LYS A 63 -7.85 -22.58 -1.39
CA LYS A 63 -8.62 -23.77 -1.00
C LYS A 63 -7.69 -24.98 -0.81
N LYS A 64 -6.80 -25.21 -1.79
CA LYS A 64 -5.84 -26.31 -1.73
C LYS A 64 -4.88 -26.21 -0.54
N ASN A 65 -4.40 -25.01 -0.23
CA ASN A 65 -3.42 -24.80 0.85
C ASN A 65 -4.04 -24.91 2.25
N ILE A 66 -5.32 -24.57 2.41
CA ILE A 66 -6.01 -24.70 3.70
C ILE A 66 -6.63 -26.09 3.89
N GLY A 67 -7.25 -26.64 2.84
CA GLY A 67 -7.73 -28.02 2.79
C GLY A 67 -9.15 -28.27 3.32
N SER A 68 -9.64 -27.51 4.31
CA SER A 68 -10.98 -27.71 4.88
C SER A 68 -11.51 -26.48 5.63
N GLY A 69 -12.82 -26.43 5.86
CA GLY A 69 -13.49 -25.38 6.63
C GLY A 69 -14.01 -24.22 5.78
N VAL A 70 -14.46 -23.16 6.46
CA VAL A 70 -15.04 -21.96 5.83
C VAL A 70 -14.08 -20.79 6.01
N LEU A 71 -13.61 -20.21 4.91
CA LEU A 71 -12.79 -19.00 4.92
C LEU A 71 -13.72 -17.78 4.87
N LEU A 72 -13.71 -16.95 5.91
CA LEU A 72 -14.49 -15.72 6.02
C LEU A 72 -13.62 -14.52 5.63
N PHE A 73 -14.10 -13.74 4.67
CA PHE A 73 -13.50 -12.50 4.21
C PHE A 73 -14.41 -11.33 4.56
N LEU A 74 -13.89 -10.38 5.32
CA LEU A 74 -14.59 -9.16 5.71
C LEU A 74 -14.23 -8.06 4.71
N GLY A 75 -15.20 -7.61 3.92
CA GLY A 75 -15.06 -6.40 3.14
C GLY A 75 -15.25 -5.15 4.00
N ASN A 76 -14.70 -4.04 3.55
CA ASN A 76 -14.82 -2.74 4.18
C ASN A 76 -16.18 -2.12 3.87
N ASP A 77 -16.72 -1.44 4.88
CA ASP A 77 -17.86 -0.54 4.73
C ASP A 77 -17.38 0.91 4.52
N GLU A 78 -18.30 1.79 4.15
CA GLU A 78 -18.06 3.24 4.16
C GLU A 78 -17.80 3.75 5.58
N GLN A 79 -17.01 4.82 5.68
CA GLN A 79 -16.62 5.39 6.98
C GLN A 79 -16.91 6.89 6.97
N GLY A 80 -17.82 7.34 7.82
CA GLY A 80 -18.15 8.76 7.95
C GLY A 80 -16.98 9.58 8.49
N LEU A 81 -16.66 10.70 7.84
CA LEU A 81 -15.66 11.68 8.26
C LEU A 81 -16.10 12.42 9.53
N ASN A 82 -17.33 12.92 9.54
CA ASN A 82 -17.94 13.62 10.66
C ASN A 82 -19.44 13.29 10.85
N TYR A 83 -20.10 12.77 9.81
CA TYR A 83 -21.43 12.15 9.84
C TYR A 83 -21.50 11.07 8.74
N GLU A 84 -22.52 10.21 8.79
CA GLU A 84 -22.62 8.98 7.98
C GLU A 84 -22.45 9.20 6.46
N ASP A 85 -23.20 10.15 5.90
CA ASP A 85 -23.20 10.40 4.45
C ASP A 85 -22.01 11.25 3.94
N ASN A 86 -21.15 11.77 4.83
CA ASN A 86 -19.92 12.44 4.42
C ASN A 86 -18.75 11.50 4.67
N ALA A 87 -18.56 10.54 3.78
CA ALA A 87 -17.57 9.49 3.95
C ALA A 87 -16.14 9.98 3.66
N PHE A 88 -15.17 9.36 4.33
CA PHE A 88 -13.80 9.29 3.84
C PHE A 88 -13.77 8.60 2.46
N ARG A 89 -12.64 8.75 1.76
CA ARG A 89 -12.37 7.94 0.57
C ARG A 89 -12.58 6.45 0.89
N TYR A 90 -13.40 5.79 0.08
CA TYR A 90 -13.58 4.35 0.16
C TYR A 90 -12.33 3.61 -0.34
N ARG A 91 -11.88 2.62 0.43
CA ARG A 91 -10.82 1.68 0.06
C ARG A 91 -11.15 0.30 0.62
N GLN A 92 -11.22 -0.70 -0.26
CA GLN A 92 -11.58 -2.08 0.10
C GLN A 92 -10.46 -2.78 0.88
N ASP A 93 -10.79 -3.82 1.65
CA ASP A 93 -9.78 -4.69 2.26
C ASP A 93 -8.87 -5.33 1.20
N SER A 94 -7.56 -5.27 1.40
CA SER A 94 -6.56 -5.73 0.42
C SER A 94 -6.64 -7.22 0.16
N THR A 95 -6.97 -8.02 1.17
CA THR A 95 -7.13 -9.46 0.97
C THR A 95 -8.45 -9.77 0.24
N PHE A 96 -9.52 -9.03 0.55
CA PHE A 96 -10.76 -9.09 -0.21
C PHE A 96 -10.53 -8.70 -1.68
N LEU A 97 -9.83 -7.60 -1.96
CA LEU A 97 -9.45 -7.21 -3.32
C LEU A 97 -8.63 -8.28 -4.02
N TYR A 98 -7.66 -8.89 -3.33
CA TYR A 98 -6.80 -9.92 -3.91
C TYR A 98 -7.59 -11.14 -4.43
N TYR A 99 -8.57 -11.61 -3.66
CA TYR A 99 -9.34 -12.83 -4.00
C TYR A 99 -10.64 -12.57 -4.76
N PHE A 100 -11.22 -11.38 -4.65
CA PHE A 100 -12.54 -11.07 -5.22
C PHE A 100 -12.53 -9.86 -6.16
N GLY A 101 -11.51 -9.00 -6.19
CA GLY A 101 -11.37 -7.93 -7.19
C GLY A 101 -12.45 -6.86 -7.19
N LEU A 102 -13.35 -6.84 -6.19
CA LEU A 102 -14.49 -5.93 -6.12
C LEU A 102 -14.23 -4.81 -5.10
N SER A 103 -14.06 -3.58 -5.61
CA SER A 103 -13.81 -2.38 -4.82
C SER A 103 -15.09 -1.55 -4.60
N PHE A 104 -16.00 -2.04 -3.76
CA PHE A 104 -17.14 -1.26 -3.28
C PHE A 104 -17.63 -1.78 -1.92
N ALA A 105 -18.27 -0.88 -1.16
CA ALA A 105 -18.62 -1.08 0.24
C ALA A 105 -19.69 -2.16 0.49
N GLY A 106 -19.76 -2.62 1.74
CA GLY A 106 -20.87 -3.45 2.24
C GLY A 106 -20.77 -4.93 1.86
N LEU A 107 -19.61 -5.38 1.37
CA LEU A 107 -19.40 -6.76 0.98
C LEU A 107 -18.83 -7.61 2.10
N SER A 108 -19.18 -8.89 2.09
CA SER A 108 -18.45 -9.95 2.78
C SER A 108 -18.47 -11.18 1.91
N ALA A 109 -17.51 -12.09 2.08
CA ALA A 109 -17.46 -13.28 1.25
C ALA A 109 -17.06 -14.49 2.06
N ILE A 110 -17.47 -15.67 1.58
CA ILE A 110 -16.97 -16.93 2.09
C ILE A 110 -16.43 -17.80 0.96
N ILE A 111 -15.46 -18.62 1.31
CA ILE A 111 -15.08 -19.80 0.56
C ILE A 111 -15.30 -21.00 1.49
N ASP A 112 -16.35 -21.77 1.24
CA ASP A 112 -16.63 -23.01 1.96
C ASP A 112 -15.95 -24.16 1.23
N ILE A 113 -14.83 -24.62 1.78
CA ILE A 113 -13.99 -25.65 1.16
C ILE A 113 -14.70 -27.01 1.23
N ASP A 114 -15.40 -27.28 2.32
CA ASP A 114 -16.02 -28.58 2.56
C ASP A 114 -17.25 -28.81 1.66
N GLU A 115 -17.94 -27.72 1.29
CA GLU A 115 -19.11 -27.74 0.40
C GLU A 115 -18.80 -27.30 -1.04
N ASP A 116 -17.53 -26.96 -1.34
CA ASP A 116 -17.04 -26.35 -2.60
C ASP A 116 -17.90 -25.16 -3.09
N LYS A 117 -18.11 -24.19 -2.19
CA LYS A 117 -18.86 -22.96 -2.49
C LYS A 117 -18.02 -21.71 -2.34
N GLU A 118 -18.29 -20.75 -3.21
CA GLU A 118 -17.72 -19.41 -3.16
C GLU A 118 -18.90 -18.44 -3.27
N ILE A 119 -19.16 -17.67 -2.20
CA ILE A 119 -20.35 -16.83 -2.09
C ILE A 119 -19.94 -15.41 -1.69
N ILE A 120 -20.48 -14.42 -2.40
CA ILE A 120 -20.42 -13.01 -1.97
C ILE A 120 -21.75 -12.63 -1.33
N PHE A 121 -21.68 -12.02 -0.16
CA PHE A 121 -22.79 -11.46 0.59
C PHE A 121 -22.80 -9.94 0.41
N GLY A 122 -23.93 -9.40 0.00
CA GLY A 122 -24.14 -7.97 -0.21
C GLY A 122 -25.54 -7.71 -0.75
N ASP A 123 -25.99 -6.47 -0.64
CA ASP A 123 -27.33 -6.08 -1.08
C ASP A 123 -27.28 -5.40 -2.45
N GLU A 124 -28.25 -5.72 -3.31
CA GLU A 124 -28.41 -5.04 -4.59
C GLU A 124 -28.86 -3.59 -4.37
N LEU A 125 -28.51 -2.71 -5.32
CA LEU A 125 -28.95 -1.32 -5.24
C LEU A 125 -30.48 -1.23 -5.27
N THR A 126 -31.04 -0.43 -4.36
CA THR A 126 -32.47 -0.10 -4.35
C THR A 126 -32.77 0.94 -5.44
N ILE A 127 -34.07 1.20 -5.69
CA ILE A 127 -34.46 2.31 -6.59
C ILE A 127 -33.96 3.65 -6.06
N ASP A 128 -33.97 3.86 -4.75
CA ASP A 128 -33.44 5.07 -4.14
C ASP A 128 -31.94 5.21 -4.45
N HIS A 129 -31.16 4.16 -4.22
CA HIS A 129 -29.75 4.12 -4.61
C HIS A 129 -29.52 4.46 -6.09
N ILE A 130 -30.35 3.93 -7.00
CA ILE A 130 -30.23 4.21 -8.44
C ILE A 130 -30.57 5.67 -8.77
N VAL A 131 -31.51 6.29 -8.05
CA VAL A 131 -31.84 7.71 -8.21
C VAL A 131 -30.64 8.59 -7.81
N TRP A 132 -29.93 8.24 -6.75
CA TRP A 132 -28.81 9.03 -6.22
C TRP A 132 -27.46 8.75 -6.90
N MET A 133 -27.17 7.48 -7.20
CA MET A 133 -25.86 7.02 -7.68
C MET A 133 -25.86 6.63 -9.18
N GLY A 134 -27.01 6.74 -9.83
CA GLY A 134 -27.22 6.29 -11.20
C GLY A 134 -27.37 4.78 -11.34
N THR A 135 -27.64 4.34 -12.57
CA THR A 135 -27.70 2.90 -12.89
C THR A 135 -26.31 2.29 -12.85
N GLN A 136 -26.15 1.24 -12.06
CA GLN A 136 -24.90 0.50 -11.91
C GLN A 136 -25.11 -0.97 -12.27
N PRO A 137 -24.05 -1.71 -12.66
CA PRO A 137 -24.13 -3.17 -12.75
C PRO A 137 -24.55 -3.77 -11.41
N THR A 138 -25.38 -4.80 -11.47
CA THR A 138 -25.83 -5.56 -10.29
C THR A 138 -24.66 -6.22 -9.57
N LEU A 139 -24.81 -6.50 -8.27
CA LEU A 139 -23.85 -7.29 -7.50
C LEU A 139 -23.60 -8.64 -8.17
N LYS A 140 -24.65 -9.28 -8.71
CA LYS A 140 -24.52 -10.51 -9.48
C LYS A 140 -23.62 -10.34 -10.71
N GLU A 141 -23.87 -9.33 -11.55
CA GLU A 141 -23.07 -9.08 -12.76
C GLU A 141 -21.62 -8.73 -12.41
N LYS A 142 -21.37 -8.02 -11.31
CA LYS A 142 -20.02 -7.72 -10.82
C LYS A 142 -19.32 -8.99 -10.32
N SER A 143 -20.02 -9.83 -9.56
CA SER A 143 -19.51 -11.10 -9.01
C SER A 143 -19.15 -12.11 -10.11
N GLU A 144 -19.95 -12.18 -11.18
CA GLU A 144 -19.70 -13.09 -12.31
C GLU A 144 -18.39 -12.76 -13.05
N ARG A 145 -17.96 -11.49 -13.06
CA ARG A 145 -16.69 -11.03 -13.66
C ARG A 145 -15.47 -11.55 -12.91
N VAL A 146 -15.62 -11.91 -11.63
CA VAL A 146 -14.53 -12.44 -10.78
C VAL A 146 -14.66 -13.93 -10.48
N GLY A 147 -15.54 -14.61 -11.21
CA GLY A 147 -15.72 -16.06 -11.11
C GLY A 147 -16.72 -16.52 -10.06
N ILE A 148 -17.37 -15.60 -9.35
CA ILE A 148 -18.36 -15.92 -8.32
C ILE A 148 -19.75 -16.03 -8.96
N ARG A 149 -20.41 -17.17 -8.77
CA ARG A 149 -21.74 -17.45 -9.34
C ARG A 149 -22.87 -17.30 -8.32
N GLU A 150 -22.54 -17.40 -7.04
CA GLU A 150 -23.51 -17.35 -5.95
C GLU A 150 -23.36 -16.02 -5.19
N THR A 151 -24.45 -15.29 -5.09
CA THR A 151 -24.56 -14.06 -4.30
C THR A 151 -25.78 -14.15 -3.40
N LEU A 152 -25.64 -13.73 -2.14
CA LEU A 152 -26.73 -13.72 -1.17
C LEU A 152 -26.87 -12.34 -0.53
N PRO A 153 -28.05 -11.95 -0.02
CA PRO A 153 -28.23 -10.73 0.75
C PRO A 153 -27.26 -10.67 1.94
N SER A 154 -26.82 -9.47 2.33
CA SER A 154 -25.81 -9.28 3.37
C SER A 154 -26.18 -9.99 4.68
N ALA A 155 -27.43 -9.85 5.11
CA ALA A 155 -27.96 -10.46 6.33
C ALA A 155 -27.92 -12.01 6.35
N ALA A 156 -27.82 -12.67 5.18
CA ALA A 156 -27.80 -14.13 5.10
C ALA A 156 -26.51 -14.74 5.66
N ILE A 157 -25.41 -13.97 5.76
CA ILE A 157 -24.11 -14.47 6.20
C ILE A 157 -24.16 -15.04 7.62
N ILE A 158 -24.91 -14.41 8.53
CA ILE A 158 -25.04 -14.81 9.92
C ILE A 158 -25.62 -16.23 10.01
N SER A 159 -26.72 -16.46 9.28
CA SER A 159 -27.36 -17.76 9.23
C SER A 159 -26.47 -18.83 8.58
N TYR A 160 -25.65 -18.45 7.59
CA TYR A 160 -24.68 -19.35 6.97
C TYR A 160 -23.61 -19.78 7.99
N LEU A 161 -22.95 -18.81 8.62
CA LEU A 161 -21.87 -19.05 9.57
C LEU A 161 -22.33 -19.86 10.78
N HIS A 162 -23.52 -19.57 11.32
CA HIS A 162 -24.10 -20.37 12.40
C HIS A 162 -24.31 -21.83 12.00
N LYS A 163 -24.79 -22.10 10.77
CA LYS A 163 -24.95 -23.47 10.26
C LYS A 163 -23.61 -24.17 10.09
N ALA A 164 -22.60 -23.48 9.59
CA ALA A 164 -21.25 -24.04 9.44
C ALA A 164 -20.67 -24.45 10.81
N VAL A 165 -20.78 -23.57 11.81
CA VAL A 165 -20.36 -23.86 13.19
C VAL A 165 -21.15 -25.03 13.78
N GLN A 166 -22.47 -25.10 13.58
CA GLN A 166 -23.31 -26.22 14.04
C GLN A 166 -22.94 -27.56 13.39
N LYS A 167 -22.47 -27.55 12.13
CA LYS A 167 -21.92 -28.73 11.45
C LYS A 167 -20.52 -29.12 11.96
N GLY A 168 -19.91 -28.32 12.83
CA GLY A 168 -18.54 -28.53 13.30
C GLY A 168 -17.47 -28.07 12.31
N GLN A 169 -17.81 -27.29 11.30
CA GLN A 169 -16.82 -26.71 10.38
C GLN A 169 -16.01 -25.64 11.10
N THR A 170 -14.70 -25.57 10.81
CA THR A 170 -13.85 -24.49 11.31
C THR A 170 -14.08 -23.24 10.48
N VAL A 171 -14.36 -22.10 11.12
CA VAL A 171 -14.43 -20.80 10.45
C VAL A 171 -13.08 -20.10 10.60
N HIS A 172 -12.38 -19.93 9.48
CA HIS A 172 -11.10 -19.24 9.38
C HIS A 172 -11.34 -17.78 9.02
N TYR A 173 -10.80 -16.85 9.81
CA TYR A 173 -10.80 -15.41 9.52
C TYR A 173 -9.40 -14.83 9.72
N LEU A 174 -9.13 -13.66 9.13
CA LEU A 174 -7.87 -12.93 9.30
C LEU A 174 -8.00 -11.90 10.45
N PRO A 175 -6.89 -11.46 11.06
CA PRO A 175 -6.92 -10.47 12.14
C PRO A 175 -7.60 -9.17 11.66
N PRO A 176 -8.68 -8.70 12.32
CA PRO A 176 -9.37 -7.48 11.93
C PRO A 176 -8.60 -6.24 12.38
N TYR A 177 -8.39 -5.29 11.47
CA TYR A 177 -7.76 -3.99 11.78
C TYR A 177 -8.80 -2.89 12.04
N ARG A 178 -10.02 -3.02 11.49
CA ARG A 178 -11.08 -2.03 11.67
C ARG A 178 -12.07 -2.39 12.79
N PRO A 179 -12.57 -1.41 13.58
CA PRO A 179 -13.54 -1.66 14.63
C PRO A 179 -14.83 -2.37 14.16
N GLU A 180 -15.37 -1.99 13.00
CA GLU A 180 -16.58 -2.61 12.45
C GLU A 180 -16.39 -4.08 12.11
N HIS A 181 -15.20 -4.49 11.66
CA HIS A 181 -14.87 -5.90 11.45
C HIS A 181 -14.85 -6.67 12.76
N LYS A 182 -14.33 -6.04 13.84
CA LYS A 182 -14.34 -6.64 15.18
C LYS A 182 -15.76 -6.84 15.70
N LEU A 183 -16.64 -5.87 15.45
CA LEU A 183 -18.05 -5.95 15.81
C LEU A 183 -18.78 -7.02 14.99
N LYS A 184 -18.56 -7.09 13.66
CA LYS A 184 -19.08 -8.16 12.80
C LYS A 184 -18.69 -9.55 13.32
N LEU A 185 -17.42 -9.78 13.66
CA LEU A 185 -16.98 -11.07 14.21
C LEU A 185 -17.61 -11.40 15.57
N MET A 186 -17.79 -10.39 16.42
CA MET A 186 -18.49 -10.55 17.70
C MET A 186 -19.95 -10.93 17.48
N ASP A 187 -20.66 -10.23 16.58
CA ASP A 187 -22.08 -10.45 16.32
C ASP A 187 -22.36 -11.75 15.56
N TRP A 188 -21.49 -12.11 14.61
CA TRP A 188 -21.72 -13.25 13.72
C TRP A 188 -21.19 -14.58 14.27
N LEU A 189 -20.17 -14.54 15.13
CA LEU A 189 -19.49 -15.74 15.64
C LEU A 189 -19.36 -15.76 17.17
N GLY A 190 -19.78 -14.70 17.87
CA GLY A 190 -19.64 -14.61 19.33
C GLY A 190 -18.21 -14.41 19.82
N ILE A 191 -17.28 -14.01 18.94
CA ILE A 191 -15.85 -13.89 19.28
C ILE A 191 -15.59 -12.47 19.82
N PRO A 192 -15.22 -12.30 21.10
CA PRO A 192 -15.00 -10.97 21.66
C PRO A 192 -13.76 -10.31 21.03
N PRO A 193 -13.73 -8.96 20.89
CA PRO A 193 -12.61 -8.25 20.25
C PRO A 193 -11.22 -8.58 20.79
N ALA A 194 -11.12 -8.96 22.07
CA ALA A 194 -9.87 -9.34 22.72
C ALA A 194 -9.34 -10.74 22.34
N ARG A 195 -10.07 -11.52 21.54
CA ARG A 195 -9.72 -12.90 21.10
C ARG A 195 -9.86 -13.08 19.59
N GLN A 196 -9.59 -12.02 18.84
CA GLN A 196 -9.71 -12.00 17.37
C GLN A 196 -8.31 -12.03 16.71
N GLU A 197 -7.42 -12.91 17.18
CA GLU A 197 -6.05 -13.04 16.67
C GLU A 197 -5.96 -13.61 15.24
N GLY A 198 -7.08 -14.09 14.70
CA GLY A 198 -7.15 -14.70 13.37
C GLY A 198 -6.65 -16.14 13.32
N SER A 199 -6.93 -16.81 12.22
CA SER A 199 -6.52 -18.19 11.99
C SER A 199 -5.11 -18.25 11.41
N VAL A 200 -4.14 -18.77 12.18
CA VAL A 200 -2.74 -18.92 11.73
C VAL A 200 -2.60 -19.69 10.41
N PRO A 201 -3.29 -20.83 10.17
CA PRO A 201 -3.29 -21.49 8.87
C PRO A 201 -3.71 -20.56 7.73
N PHE A 202 -4.75 -19.76 7.95
CA PHE A 202 -5.26 -18.83 6.95
C PHE A 202 -4.31 -17.67 6.67
N ILE A 203 -3.77 -17.06 7.73
CA ILE A 203 -2.72 -16.05 7.65
C ILE A 203 -1.55 -16.56 6.80
N ARG A 204 -0.99 -17.73 7.14
CA ARG A 204 0.16 -18.29 6.43
C ARG A 204 -0.14 -18.60 4.97
N ALA A 205 -1.34 -19.07 4.64
CA ALA A 205 -1.72 -19.34 3.25
C ALA A 205 -1.88 -18.05 2.42
N VAL A 206 -2.43 -16.99 3.01
CA VAL A 206 -2.54 -15.68 2.35
C VAL A 206 -1.16 -15.07 2.12
N VAL A 207 -0.29 -15.07 3.15
CA VAL A 207 1.10 -14.61 3.06
C VAL A 207 1.87 -15.37 1.98
N ALA A 208 1.75 -16.71 1.97
CA ALA A 208 2.43 -17.55 0.99
C ALA A 208 1.97 -17.33 -0.46
N GLN A 209 0.83 -16.68 -0.70
CA GLN A 209 0.42 -16.27 -2.05
C GLN A 209 0.86 -14.84 -2.35
N ARG A 210 0.46 -13.88 -1.50
CA ARG A 210 0.69 -12.45 -1.73
C ARG A 210 2.17 -12.02 -1.65
N ASN A 211 3.04 -12.81 -1.01
CA ASN A 211 4.47 -12.56 -1.05
C ASN A 211 5.04 -12.64 -2.48
N TYR A 212 4.47 -13.48 -3.34
CA TYR A 212 4.94 -13.73 -4.71
C TYR A 212 4.06 -13.00 -5.72
N LYS A 213 4.55 -11.88 -6.25
CA LYS A 213 3.79 -11.05 -7.18
C LYS A 213 3.75 -11.74 -8.54
N SER A 214 2.56 -11.94 -9.09
CA SER A 214 2.43 -12.42 -10.47
C SER A 214 2.81 -11.31 -11.47
N ALA A 215 2.96 -11.67 -12.75
CA ALA A 215 3.40 -10.72 -13.79
C ALA A 215 2.43 -9.53 -13.98
N GLU A 216 1.13 -9.76 -13.82
CA GLU A 216 0.11 -8.69 -13.89
C GLU A 216 0.18 -7.77 -12.66
N GLU A 217 0.50 -8.31 -11.47
CA GLU A 217 0.70 -7.49 -10.25
C GLU A 217 1.94 -6.63 -10.36
N ILE A 218 3.04 -7.18 -10.88
CA ILE A 218 4.27 -6.43 -11.14
C ILE A 218 4.00 -5.28 -12.10
N THR A 219 3.15 -5.49 -13.11
CA THR A 219 2.76 -4.43 -14.06
C THR A 219 2.00 -3.29 -13.38
N GLU A 220 1.11 -3.60 -12.43
CA GLU A 220 0.39 -2.59 -11.66
C GLU A 220 1.31 -1.86 -10.67
N ILE A 221 2.17 -2.59 -9.95
CA ILE A 221 3.15 -1.97 -9.04
C ILE A 221 4.09 -1.05 -9.82
N GLU A 222 4.58 -1.47 -10.99
CA GLU A 222 5.50 -0.66 -11.80
C GLU A 222 4.84 0.65 -12.28
N LYS A 223 3.55 0.63 -12.61
CA LYS A 223 2.78 1.85 -12.90
C LYS A 223 2.63 2.74 -11.66
N ALA A 224 2.38 2.16 -10.48
CA ALA A 224 2.31 2.91 -9.24
C ALA A 224 3.65 3.60 -8.94
N CYS A 225 4.76 2.86 -9.01
CA CYS A 225 6.12 3.38 -8.88
C CYS A 225 6.45 4.47 -9.92
N ASP A 226 5.97 4.34 -11.17
CA ASP A 226 6.16 5.38 -12.20
C ASP A 226 5.48 6.70 -11.85
N VAL A 227 4.26 6.66 -11.32
CA VAL A 227 3.53 7.85 -10.85
C VAL A 227 4.20 8.41 -9.60
N THR A 228 4.62 7.55 -8.66
CA THR A 228 5.39 7.95 -7.48
C THR A 228 6.69 8.66 -7.87
N ALA A 229 7.45 8.13 -8.84
CA ALA A 229 8.67 8.78 -9.32
C ALA A 229 8.38 10.19 -9.88
N ASP A 230 7.30 10.35 -10.67
CA ASP A 230 6.88 11.65 -11.19
C ASP A 230 6.47 12.63 -10.07
N MET A 231 5.86 12.13 -8.99
CA MET A 231 5.55 12.91 -7.78
C MET A 231 6.83 13.47 -7.14
N HIS A 232 7.83 12.62 -6.91
CA HIS A 232 9.12 13.02 -6.32
C HIS A 232 9.89 13.99 -7.21
N ILE A 233 9.97 13.72 -8.52
CA ILE A 233 10.60 14.62 -9.50
C ILE A 233 9.91 15.99 -9.46
N LYS A 234 8.58 16.03 -9.41
CA LYS A 234 7.85 17.31 -9.32
C LYS A 234 8.20 18.08 -8.05
N ALA A 235 8.26 17.40 -6.90
CA ALA A 235 8.63 18.03 -5.64
C ALA A 235 10.06 18.60 -5.68
N MET A 236 11.03 17.85 -6.24
CA MET A 236 12.41 18.29 -6.43
C MET A 236 12.52 19.51 -7.37
N GLU A 237 11.73 19.57 -8.43
CA GLU A 237 11.74 20.70 -9.38
C GLU A 237 11.20 21.99 -8.75
N VAL A 238 10.18 21.91 -7.90
CA VAL A 238 9.47 23.09 -7.41
C VAL A 238 10.00 23.65 -6.10
N ILE A 239 10.59 22.82 -5.23
CA ILE A 239 10.98 23.28 -3.89
C ILE A 239 11.98 24.44 -3.95
N ARG A 240 11.74 25.51 -3.17
CA ARG A 240 12.66 26.64 -3.06
C ARG A 240 12.45 27.38 -1.73
N PRO A 241 13.46 28.12 -1.23
CA PRO A 241 13.30 28.88 0.00
C PRO A 241 12.17 29.90 -0.12
N GLY A 242 11.43 30.07 0.97
CA GLY A 242 10.29 30.98 1.05
C GLY A 242 8.94 30.31 0.87
N MET A 243 8.88 29.11 0.30
CA MET A 243 7.67 28.27 0.26
C MET A 243 7.33 27.71 1.63
N TYR A 244 6.07 27.34 1.82
CA TYR A 244 5.65 26.38 2.84
C TYR A 244 5.72 24.95 2.32
N GLU A 245 5.93 23.98 3.21
CA GLU A 245 6.00 22.57 2.84
C GLU A 245 4.70 22.11 2.14
N TYR A 246 3.53 22.59 2.59
CA TYR A 246 2.25 22.26 1.97
C TYR A 246 2.13 22.71 0.50
N GLU A 247 2.86 23.75 0.08
CA GLU A 247 2.87 24.19 -1.33
C GLU A 247 3.60 23.18 -2.21
N VAL A 248 4.67 22.57 -1.70
CA VAL A 248 5.39 21.49 -2.39
C VAL A 248 4.53 20.22 -2.42
N VAL A 249 3.89 19.87 -1.30
CA VAL A 249 2.98 18.72 -1.21
C VAL A 249 1.80 18.85 -2.18
N ALA A 250 1.24 20.05 -2.34
CA ALA A 250 0.15 20.28 -3.28
C ALA A 250 0.57 20.00 -4.75
N GLU A 251 1.75 20.46 -5.17
CA GLU A 251 2.28 20.17 -6.51
C GLU A 251 2.55 18.68 -6.73
N MET A 252 3.02 18.00 -5.69
CA MET A 252 3.26 16.57 -5.72
C MET A 252 1.96 15.77 -5.83
N ASN A 253 0.97 16.03 -4.96
CA ASN A 253 -0.31 15.33 -4.95
C ASN A 253 -1.10 15.55 -6.25
N ARG A 254 -0.95 16.72 -6.88
CA ARG A 254 -1.51 17.00 -8.22
C ARG A 254 -1.06 15.97 -9.27
N VAL A 255 0.16 15.44 -9.16
CA VAL A 255 0.66 14.39 -10.07
C VAL A 255 -0.10 13.07 -9.89
N ALA A 256 -0.33 12.65 -8.64
CA ALA A 256 -1.12 11.45 -8.35
C ALA A 256 -2.56 11.60 -8.88
N GLU A 257 -3.22 12.72 -8.56
CA GLU A 257 -4.60 12.98 -8.96
C GLU A 257 -4.77 13.01 -10.49
N MET A 258 -3.83 13.62 -11.23
CA MET A 258 -3.86 13.63 -12.69
C MET A 258 -3.73 12.25 -13.34
N ASN A 259 -3.15 11.29 -12.62
CA ASN A 259 -3.02 9.90 -13.04
C ASN A 259 -4.16 9.02 -12.49
N ASN A 260 -5.23 9.62 -11.95
CA ASN A 260 -6.33 8.92 -11.30
C ASN A 260 -5.83 8.00 -10.17
N CYS A 261 -4.76 8.42 -9.52
CA CYS A 261 -4.18 7.75 -8.37
C CYS A 261 -4.54 8.50 -7.10
N GLU A 262 -4.49 7.76 -6.02
CA GLU A 262 -4.59 8.29 -4.67
C GLU A 262 -3.24 8.14 -3.98
N LEU A 263 -3.12 8.54 -2.72
CA LEU A 263 -1.88 8.35 -1.97
C LEU A 263 -1.88 6.98 -1.27
N SER A 264 -0.78 6.23 -1.39
CA SER A 264 -0.64 4.90 -0.76
C SER A 264 -0.50 4.97 0.77
N PHE A 265 -0.07 6.13 1.29
CA PHE A 265 -0.04 6.48 2.70
C PHE A 265 -0.05 8.01 2.85
N PRO A 266 -0.28 8.55 4.06
CA PRO A 266 -0.20 9.99 4.28
C PRO A 266 1.22 10.50 4.03
N THR A 267 1.38 11.35 3.01
CA THR A 267 2.65 11.98 2.62
C THR A 267 3.44 12.48 3.82
N ILE A 268 4.75 12.24 3.79
CA ILE A 268 5.74 12.79 4.71
C ILE A 268 6.64 13.69 3.87
N ALA A 269 6.53 15.00 4.03
CA ALA A 269 7.32 15.94 3.25
C ALA A 269 7.65 17.14 4.14
N THR A 270 8.89 17.20 4.62
CA THR A 270 9.25 18.14 5.69
C THR A 270 10.72 18.53 5.72
N ILE A 271 10.99 19.73 6.26
CA ILE A 271 12.33 20.16 6.67
C ILE A 271 12.81 19.48 7.98
N ASN A 272 11.88 18.90 8.75
CA ASN A 272 12.20 18.18 9.98
C ASN A 272 12.45 16.70 9.71
N GLY A 273 13.42 16.38 8.84
CA GLY A 273 13.70 15.03 8.35
C GLY A 273 14.06 14.00 9.43
N GLN A 274 14.41 14.44 10.65
CA GLN A 274 14.64 13.56 11.80
C GLN A 274 13.36 12.90 12.35
N THR A 275 12.17 13.39 11.97
CA THR A 275 10.88 12.82 12.38
C THR A 275 10.37 11.86 11.31
N LEU A 276 10.48 10.55 11.56
CA LEU A 276 10.25 9.51 10.54
C LEU A 276 8.86 9.57 9.89
N HIS A 277 7.78 9.75 10.67
CA HIS A 277 6.40 9.86 10.18
C HIS A 277 5.81 11.24 10.51
N ASN A 278 6.28 12.28 9.82
CA ASN A 278 5.78 13.64 10.00
C ASN A 278 4.74 14.02 8.93
N HIS A 279 3.49 14.21 9.35
CA HIS A 279 2.38 14.63 8.48
C HIS A 279 2.04 16.13 8.60
N TYR A 280 2.85 16.91 9.33
CA TYR A 280 2.68 18.36 9.40
C TYR A 280 3.50 19.06 8.32
N HIS A 281 2.82 19.88 7.52
CA HIS A 281 3.42 20.59 6.38
C HIS A 281 3.36 22.13 6.50
N GLY A 282 3.18 22.64 7.72
CA GLY A 282 3.01 24.08 7.96
C GLY A 282 4.31 24.86 8.14
N ASN A 283 5.49 24.22 8.03
CA ASN A 283 6.75 24.93 8.18
C ASN A 283 7.07 25.75 6.94
N LYS A 284 7.82 26.84 7.14
CA LYS A 284 8.36 27.65 6.06
C LYS A 284 9.78 27.19 5.75
N ILE A 285 10.02 26.82 4.49
CA ILE A 285 11.29 26.36 3.95
C ILE A 285 12.26 27.54 3.85
N LYS A 286 13.48 27.37 4.34
CA LYS A 286 14.54 28.38 4.36
C LYS A 286 15.77 27.90 3.60
N SER A 287 16.62 28.85 3.24
CA SER A 287 17.94 28.53 2.69
C SER A 287 18.76 27.79 3.75
N GLY A 288 19.47 26.74 3.33
CA GLY A 288 20.21 25.82 4.20
C GLY A 288 19.41 24.61 4.69
N ASP A 289 18.09 24.56 4.52
CA ASP A 289 17.29 23.40 4.92
C ASP A 289 17.55 22.19 4.00
N LEU A 290 17.43 20.98 4.55
CA LEU A 290 17.13 19.77 3.79
C LEU A 290 15.63 19.54 3.80
N PHE A 291 15.08 18.99 2.74
CA PHE A 291 13.68 18.61 2.66
C PHE A 291 13.60 17.12 2.33
N LEU A 292 13.11 16.35 3.29
CA LEU A 292 12.87 14.92 3.14
C LEU A 292 11.43 14.73 2.63
N ILE A 293 11.29 13.96 1.57
CA ILE A 293 10.05 13.57 0.92
C ILE A 293 9.95 12.06 1.04
N ASP A 294 8.80 11.56 1.43
CA ASP A 294 8.43 10.17 1.52
C ASP A 294 6.94 10.12 1.18
N ALA A 295 6.66 9.55 0.02
CA ALA A 295 5.35 9.60 -0.61
C ALA A 295 5.22 8.50 -1.67
N GLY A 296 4.00 8.02 -1.86
CA GLY A 296 3.67 7.00 -2.84
C GLY A 296 2.27 7.17 -3.42
N ALA A 297 2.09 6.72 -4.66
CA ALA A 297 0.82 6.60 -5.32
C ALA A 297 0.18 5.22 -5.07
N GLU A 298 -1.13 5.18 -4.90
CA GLU A 298 -1.98 3.98 -4.95
C GLU A 298 -2.84 4.06 -6.21
N LEU A 299 -2.73 3.05 -7.07
CA LEU A 299 -3.57 2.93 -8.26
C LEU A 299 -5.04 2.65 -7.89
N PRO A 300 -5.99 2.83 -8.81
CA PRO A 300 -7.37 2.34 -8.63
C PRO A 300 -7.46 0.83 -8.37
N SER A 301 -6.45 0.07 -8.80
CA SER A 301 -6.28 -1.36 -8.50
C SER A 301 -5.83 -1.62 -7.05
N GLY A 302 -5.46 -0.60 -6.28
CA GLY A 302 -4.99 -0.72 -4.91
C GLY A 302 -3.51 -1.07 -4.77
N TYR A 303 -2.75 -1.23 -5.87
CA TYR A 303 -1.30 -1.44 -5.78
C TYR A 303 -0.58 -0.12 -5.52
N CYS A 304 0.42 -0.19 -4.66
CA CYS A 304 1.19 0.96 -4.17
C CYS A 304 2.55 1.06 -4.85
N GLY A 305 3.06 2.28 -4.95
CA GLY A 305 4.50 2.55 -4.95
C GLY A 305 4.91 3.21 -3.63
N ASP A 306 6.20 3.18 -3.34
CA ASP A 306 6.77 3.78 -2.13
C ASP A 306 8.20 4.27 -2.39
N MET A 307 8.42 5.57 -2.19
CA MET A 307 9.73 6.16 -2.42
C MET A 307 9.96 7.28 -1.42
N SER A 308 11.23 7.43 -1.07
CA SER A 308 11.75 8.54 -0.29
C SER A 308 12.84 9.25 -1.08
N SER A 309 12.89 10.57 -0.99
CA SER A 309 13.91 11.44 -1.57
C SER A 309 14.30 12.52 -0.58
N THR A 310 15.57 12.88 -0.53
CA THR A 310 16.02 14.07 0.19
C THR A 310 16.67 15.09 -0.74
N VAL A 311 16.24 16.35 -0.66
CA VAL A 311 16.64 17.43 -1.58
C VAL A 311 17.03 18.67 -0.77
N PRO A 312 18.10 19.41 -1.13
CA PRO A 312 18.41 20.67 -0.47
C PRO A 312 17.37 21.72 -0.87
N ALA A 313 16.94 22.54 0.09
CA ALA A 313 16.04 23.65 -0.20
C ALA A 313 16.67 24.66 -1.17
N ASP A 314 17.99 24.83 -1.13
CA ASP A 314 18.76 25.58 -2.12
C ASP A 314 19.00 24.78 -3.41
N LYS A 315 19.67 25.39 -4.39
CA LYS A 315 20.03 24.71 -5.64
C LYS A 315 21.11 23.63 -5.49
N THR A 316 21.92 23.73 -4.45
CA THR A 316 23.08 22.86 -4.22
C THR A 316 23.15 22.44 -2.76
N PHE A 317 23.70 21.26 -2.50
CA PHE A 317 23.98 20.82 -1.15
C PHE A 317 25.12 21.66 -0.54
N THR A 318 25.01 21.97 0.74
CA THR A 318 26.18 22.41 1.51
C THR A 318 27.18 21.26 1.67
N SER A 319 28.44 21.57 1.98
CA SER A 319 29.45 20.52 2.21
C SER A 319 29.05 19.53 3.32
N LYS A 320 28.37 20.01 4.36
CA LYS A 320 27.87 19.15 5.46
C LYS A 320 26.76 18.21 4.97
N GLN A 321 25.76 18.75 4.27
CA GLN A 321 24.66 17.96 3.73
C GLN A 321 25.16 16.92 2.73
N ARG A 322 26.02 17.34 1.80
CA ARG A 322 26.61 16.48 0.79
C ARG A 322 27.38 15.31 1.40
N ALA A 323 28.20 15.56 2.42
CA ALA A 323 29.00 14.52 3.06
C ALA A 323 28.13 13.40 3.69
N VAL A 324 27.01 13.75 4.34
CA VAL A 324 26.09 12.74 4.90
C VAL A 324 25.27 12.07 3.81
N TYR A 325 24.84 12.84 2.79
CA TYR A 325 24.09 12.32 1.66
C TYR A 325 24.89 11.27 0.87
N GLU A 326 26.18 11.50 0.63
CA GLU A 326 27.07 10.54 -0.04
C GLU A 326 27.20 9.23 0.77
N ILE A 327 27.19 9.29 2.11
CA ILE A 327 27.18 8.09 2.95
C ILE A 327 25.85 7.35 2.81
N GLN A 328 24.71 8.05 2.87
CA GLN A 328 23.40 7.41 2.69
C GLN A 328 23.27 6.78 1.29
N ASN A 329 23.72 7.46 0.24
CA ASN A 329 23.74 6.91 -1.11
C ASN A 329 24.62 5.65 -1.19
N ALA A 330 25.78 5.64 -0.51
CA ALA A 330 26.61 4.44 -0.42
C ALA A 330 25.90 3.27 0.32
N MET A 331 25.14 3.57 1.39
CA MET A 331 24.31 2.57 2.07
C MET A 331 23.29 1.95 1.11
N HIS A 332 22.61 2.78 0.31
CA HIS A 332 21.64 2.33 -0.69
C HIS A 332 22.28 1.45 -1.75
N LEU A 333 23.33 1.93 -2.40
CA LEU A 333 24.01 1.22 -3.49
C LEU A 333 24.56 -0.14 -3.05
N GLU A 334 25.17 -0.23 -1.87
CA GLU A 334 25.66 -1.52 -1.35
C GLU A 334 24.53 -2.46 -0.94
N SER A 335 23.39 -1.92 -0.44
CA SER A 335 22.20 -2.72 -0.17
C SER A 335 21.64 -3.33 -1.47
N VAL A 336 21.46 -2.51 -2.50
CA VAL A 336 20.93 -2.92 -3.82
C VAL A 336 21.83 -3.97 -4.48
N LYS A 337 23.15 -3.75 -4.43
CA LYS A 337 24.13 -4.70 -4.97
C LYS A 337 24.09 -6.07 -4.29
N ALA A 338 23.68 -6.13 -3.01
CA ALA A 338 23.58 -7.38 -2.28
C ALA A 338 22.30 -8.16 -2.62
N LEU A 339 21.26 -7.52 -3.15
CA LEU A 339 19.97 -8.16 -3.41
C LEU A 339 20.09 -9.29 -4.44
N ARG A 340 19.70 -10.49 -4.01
CA ARG A 340 19.65 -11.71 -4.83
C ARG A 340 18.81 -12.78 -4.14
N PRO A 341 18.28 -13.77 -4.86
CA PRO A 341 17.63 -14.91 -4.25
C PRO A 341 18.50 -15.57 -3.17
N GLY A 342 17.89 -15.91 -2.04
CA GLY A 342 18.48 -16.62 -0.92
C GLY A 342 19.21 -15.76 0.12
N ILE A 343 19.49 -14.47 -0.13
CA ILE A 343 20.07 -13.61 0.91
C ILE A 343 19.02 -13.27 1.97
N PRO A 344 19.26 -13.50 3.27
CA PRO A 344 18.40 -12.99 4.33
C PRO A 344 18.38 -11.46 4.30
N TYR A 345 17.21 -10.84 4.30
CA TYR A 345 17.12 -9.38 4.22
C TYR A 345 17.77 -8.66 5.41
N MET A 346 17.82 -9.33 6.57
CA MET A 346 18.55 -8.85 7.75
C MET A 346 20.07 -8.71 7.49
N GLU A 347 20.66 -9.56 6.64
CA GLU A 347 22.08 -9.42 6.26
C GLU A 347 22.32 -8.18 5.38
N VAL A 348 21.34 -7.81 4.55
CA VAL A 348 21.38 -6.59 3.75
C VAL A 348 21.30 -5.36 4.66
N TYR A 349 20.43 -5.39 5.68
CA TYR A 349 20.41 -4.34 6.71
C TYR A 349 21.75 -4.21 7.43
N ASP A 350 22.38 -5.33 7.82
CA ASP A 350 23.68 -5.30 8.49
C ASP A 350 24.77 -4.72 7.59
N LEU A 351 24.74 -5.03 6.30
CA LEU A 351 25.64 -4.41 5.31
C LEU A 351 25.43 -2.90 5.24
N SER A 352 24.18 -2.45 5.09
CA SER A 352 23.79 -1.04 5.07
C SER A 352 24.28 -0.30 6.32
N ALA A 353 24.03 -0.87 7.51
CA ALA A 353 24.45 -0.29 8.77
C ALA A 353 25.99 -0.20 8.89
N ARG A 354 26.74 -1.20 8.41
CA ARG A 354 28.22 -1.13 8.40
C ARG A 354 28.75 -0.02 7.51
N VAL A 355 28.17 0.14 6.32
CA VAL A 355 28.53 1.24 5.40
C VAL A 355 28.30 2.59 6.06
N MET A 356 27.17 2.76 6.75
CA MET A 356 26.89 3.96 7.53
C MET A 356 27.95 4.21 8.60
N VAL A 357 28.26 3.20 9.41
CA VAL A 357 29.24 3.35 10.51
C VAL A 357 30.61 3.74 9.97
N GLU A 358 31.09 3.10 8.90
CA GLU A 358 32.36 3.45 8.27
C GLU A 358 32.34 4.87 7.66
N GLY A 359 31.24 5.28 7.04
CA GLY A 359 31.08 6.65 6.54
C GLY A 359 31.11 7.69 7.67
N LEU A 360 30.34 7.47 8.74
CA LEU A 360 30.27 8.37 9.89
C LEU A 360 31.58 8.40 10.69
N LYS A 361 32.40 7.34 10.64
CA LYS A 361 33.79 7.36 11.11
C LYS A 361 34.65 8.33 10.32
N GLY A 362 34.49 8.38 9.00
CA GLY A 362 35.15 9.36 8.14
C GLY A 362 34.84 10.82 8.51
N LEU A 363 33.64 11.08 9.03
CA LEU A 363 33.23 12.40 9.54
C LEU A 363 33.61 12.65 11.01
N GLY A 364 34.18 11.65 11.69
CA GLY A 364 34.54 11.70 13.11
C GLY A 364 33.35 11.60 14.08
N LEU A 365 32.16 11.26 13.59
CA LEU A 365 30.92 11.09 14.37
C LEU A 365 30.85 9.73 15.06
N MET A 366 31.42 8.71 14.43
CA MET A 366 31.59 7.37 14.99
C MET A 366 33.07 6.97 15.05
N LYS A 367 33.38 5.90 15.79
CA LYS A 367 34.74 5.36 15.99
C LYS A 367 34.67 3.86 16.31
N GLY A 368 35.84 3.20 16.39
CA GLY A 368 35.93 1.77 16.68
C GLY A 368 35.68 0.87 15.46
N ASN A 369 35.44 -0.42 15.71
CA ASN A 369 35.13 -1.42 14.70
C ASN A 369 33.64 -1.37 14.32
N ALA A 370 33.32 -1.37 13.01
CA ALA A 370 31.94 -1.26 12.55
C ALA A 370 31.08 -2.49 12.81
N ASP A 371 31.63 -3.70 12.68
CA ASP A 371 30.90 -4.93 13.00
C ASP A 371 30.48 -4.96 14.48
N ASP A 372 31.38 -4.55 15.39
CA ASP A 372 31.08 -4.42 16.81
C ASP A 372 29.99 -3.37 17.05
N ALA A 373 30.11 -2.18 16.46
CA ALA A 373 29.11 -1.11 16.61
C ALA A 373 27.71 -1.55 16.16
N VAL A 374 27.60 -2.29 15.04
CA VAL A 374 26.33 -2.80 14.50
C VAL A 374 25.78 -3.97 15.33
N ARG A 375 26.65 -4.86 15.84
CA ARG A 375 26.25 -5.97 16.72
C ARG A 375 25.69 -5.44 18.04
N GLU A 376 26.38 -4.49 18.66
CA GLU A 376 25.98 -3.92 19.95
C GLU A 376 24.78 -2.95 19.83
N GLY A 377 24.48 -2.48 18.62
CA GLY A 377 23.33 -1.61 18.33
C GLY A 377 23.62 -0.11 18.48
N ALA A 378 24.89 0.29 18.39
CA ALA A 378 25.30 1.69 18.45
C ALA A 378 24.87 2.49 17.20
N HIS A 379 24.83 1.84 16.03
CA HIS A 379 24.38 2.42 14.78
C HIS A 379 22.95 2.96 14.85
N ALA A 380 22.10 2.37 15.71
CA ALA A 380 20.70 2.73 15.82
C ALA A 380 20.45 4.14 16.37
N LEU A 381 21.48 4.86 16.87
CA LEU A 381 21.37 6.30 17.14
C LEU A 381 21.03 7.07 15.86
N PHE A 382 21.64 6.67 14.75
CA PHE A 382 21.55 7.32 13.45
C PHE A 382 20.60 6.60 12.49
N TYR A 383 20.38 5.30 12.69
CA TYR A 383 19.54 4.47 11.81
C TYR A 383 18.54 3.62 12.62
N PRO A 384 17.45 4.23 13.12
CA PRO A 384 16.55 3.61 14.10
C PRO A 384 15.42 2.74 13.50
N HIS A 385 15.25 2.75 12.17
CA HIS A 385 14.19 2.03 11.47
C HIS A 385 14.71 0.81 10.69
N GLY A 386 13.78 0.14 9.98
CA GLY A 386 14.05 -0.99 9.11
C GLY A 386 14.92 -0.65 7.90
N LEU A 387 15.40 -1.64 7.14
CA LEU A 387 15.93 -1.38 5.78
C LEU A 387 14.82 -1.32 4.73
N GLY A 388 13.68 -1.90 5.02
CA GLY A 388 12.56 -1.95 4.11
C GLY A 388 11.56 -3.01 4.52
N HIS A 389 10.56 -3.18 3.67
CA HIS A 389 9.41 -4.06 3.87
C HIS A 389 8.88 -4.60 2.55
N MET A 390 8.07 -5.65 2.63
CA MET A 390 7.29 -6.10 1.47
C MET A 390 6.36 -4.97 1.02
N MET A 391 6.14 -4.84 -0.29
CA MET A 391 5.23 -3.86 -0.90
C MET A 391 4.31 -4.54 -1.93
N GLY A 392 3.05 -4.12 -2.01
CA GLY A 392 2.06 -4.67 -2.93
C GLY A 392 0.74 -3.92 -2.89
N LEU A 393 -0.34 -4.59 -2.47
CA LEU A 393 -1.67 -3.97 -2.27
C LEU A 393 -1.73 -3.11 -1.00
N ASP A 394 -0.78 -3.29 -0.09
CA ASP A 394 -0.53 -2.36 1.01
C ASP A 394 0.93 -1.89 0.91
N VAL A 395 1.22 -0.67 1.39
CA VAL A 395 2.58 -0.11 1.39
C VAL A 395 3.53 -0.97 2.24
N HIS A 396 3.17 -1.20 3.51
CA HIS A 396 3.69 -2.31 4.30
C HIS A 396 2.84 -3.55 4.05
N ASP A 397 3.14 -4.27 2.97
CA ASP A 397 2.30 -5.36 2.45
C ASP A 397 2.00 -6.40 3.55
N MET A 398 0.72 -6.65 3.81
CA MET A 398 0.22 -7.62 4.79
C MET A 398 0.62 -7.36 6.26
N GLU A 399 1.03 -6.14 6.65
CA GLU A 399 1.41 -5.87 8.04
C GLU A 399 0.30 -6.22 9.06
N ASN A 400 -0.98 -6.06 8.67
CA ASN A 400 -2.13 -6.45 9.48
C ASN A 400 -2.24 -7.95 9.78
N LEU A 401 -1.59 -8.80 8.96
CA LEU A 401 -1.50 -10.24 9.18
C LEU A 401 -0.40 -10.59 10.20
N GLY A 402 0.46 -9.62 10.55
CA GLY A 402 1.52 -9.73 11.54
C GLY A 402 2.90 -9.93 10.89
N GLU A 403 3.83 -9.02 11.21
CA GLU A 403 5.22 -9.06 10.71
C GLU A 403 5.92 -10.38 11.00
N VAL A 404 5.60 -11.03 12.12
CA VAL A 404 6.11 -12.36 12.48
C VAL A 404 5.88 -13.38 11.37
N TRP A 405 4.73 -13.32 10.70
CA TRP A 405 4.40 -14.24 9.61
C TRP A 405 4.94 -13.77 8.27
N VAL A 406 4.82 -12.47 7.97
CA VAL A 406 5.20 -11.88 6.68
C VAL A 406 6.71 -11.84 6.50
N GLY A 407 7.42 -11.25 7.45
CA GLY A 407 8.83 -10.93 7.32
C GLY A 407 9.78 -11.82 8.12
N TYR A 408 9.26 -12.68 8.99
CA TYR A 408 10.06 -13.52 9.89
C TYR A 408 9.72 -15.01 9.82
N ASN A 409 8.78 -15.43 8.97
CA ASN A 409 8.38 -16.84 8.80
C ASN A 409 8.10 -17.57 10.14
N GLY A 410 7.36 -16.90 11.04
CA GLY A 410 7.00 -17.41 12.36
C GLY A 410 8.07 -17.23 13.44
N GLN A 411 9.25 -16.69 13.13
CA GLN A 411 10.30 -16.42 14.11
C GLN A 411 10.05 -15.12 14.88
N PRO A 412 10.47 -15.05 16.16
CA PRO A 412 10.33 -13.82 16.93
C PRO A 412 11.22 -12.70 16.40
N LYS A 413 10.73 -11.46 16.50
CA LYS A 413 11.51 -10.26 16.18
C LYS A 413 12.57 -10.00 17.25
N SER A 414 13.65 -9.31 16.87
CA SER A 414 14.61 -8.75 17.83
C SER A 414 13.95 -7.68 18.70
N THR A 415 14.38 -7.56 19.96
CA THR A 415 13.98 -6.47 20.86
C THR A 415 15.00 -5.33 20.89
N GLN A 416 16.17 -5.49 20.26
CA GLN A 416 17.22 -4.47 20.21
C GLN A 416 16.72 -3.25 19.41
N PHE A 417 16.93 -2.04 19.93
CA PHE A 417 16.59 -0.79 19.24
C PHE A 417 17.30 -0.71 17.87
N GLY A 418 16.63 -0.15 16.85
CA GLY A 418 17.00 -0.33 15.45
C GLY A 418 16.41 -1.63 14.88
N ARG A 419 16.92 -2.79 15.28
CA ARG A 419 16.51 -4.10 14.75
C ARG A 419 15.05 -4.46 15.01
N LYS A 420 14.48 -4.00 16.13
CA LYS A 420 13.07 -4.24 16.45
C LYS A 420 12.10 -3.63 15.43
N SER A 421 12.58 -2.63 14.67
CA SER A 421 11.82 -1.92 13.65
C SER A 421 11.92 -2.58 12.27
N GLN A 422 12.72 -3.64 12.12
CA GLN A 422 12.77 -4.41 10.86
C GLN A 422 11.42 -5.07 10.58
N ARG A 423 10.98 -4.97 9.33
CA ARG A 423 9.71 -5.55 8.87
C ARG A 423 9.93 -6.80 8.04
N LEU A 424 11.11 -6.94 7.44
CA LEU A 424 11.53 -8.06 6.62
C LEU A 424 12.90 -8.58 7.10
N ALA A 425 13.02 -9.89 7.30
CA ALA A 425 14.24 -10.54 7.77
C ALA A 425 14.52 -11.88 7.07
N ILE A 426 13.52 -12.47 6.42
CA ILE A 426 13.63 -13.75 5.71
C ILE A 426 14.54 -13.67 4.46
N PRO A 427 15.02 -14.83 3.97
CA PRO A 427 15.63 -14.93 2.65
C PRO A 427 14.73 -14.38 1.56
N LEU A 428 15.32 -13.59 0.66
CA LEU A 428 14.63 -13.06 -0.51
C LEU A 428 14.38 -14.17 -1.53
N GLU A 429 13.20 -14.20 -2.15
CA GLU A 429 12.83 -15.18 -3.18
C GLU A 429 12.34 -14.48 -4.45
N PRO A 430 12.52 -15.08 -5.65
CA PRO A 430 11.98 -14.53 -6.88
C PRO A 430 10.48 -14.23 -6.78
N GLY A 431 10.07 -13.06 -7.27
CA GLY A 431 8.69 -12.57 -7.17
C GLY A 431 8.41 -11.72 -5.93
N PHE A 432 9.33 -11.62 -4.96
CA PHE A 432 9.19 -10.66 -3.87
C PHE A 432 9.37 -9.23 -4.39
N VAL A 433 8.49 -8.35 -3.93
CA VAL A 433 8.63 -6.90 -4.11
C VAL A 433 8.77 -6.25 -2.75
N HIS A 434 9.81 -5.43 -2.58
CA HIS A 434 10.12 -4.77 -1.31
C HIS A 434 10.83 -3.43 -1.53
N THR A 435 10.78 -2.57 -0.52
CA THR A 435 11.50 -1.29 -0.47
C THR A 435 12.96 -1.50 -0.04
N VAL A 436 13.84 -0.56 -0.40
CA VAL A 436 15.19 -0.40 0.15
C VAL A 436 15.35 1.07 0.55
N GLU A 437 15.32 1.35 1.86
CA GLU A 437 15.17 2.69 2.44
C GLU A 437 16.21 3.03 3.51
N PRO A 438 17.53 2.96 3.24
CA PRO A 438 18.50 3.39 4.24
C PRO A 438 18.38 4.88 4.56
N GLY A 439 18.50 5.23 5.84
CA GLY A 439 18.47 6.61 6.29
C GLY A 439 19.45 6.92 7.42
N ILE A 440 19.82 8.19 7.53
CA ILE A 440 20.68 8.74 8.56
C ILE A 440 19.98 9.94 9.20
N TYR A 441 19.74 9.87 10.51
CA TYR A 441 18.97 10.87 11.26
C TYR A 441 19.75 11.37 12.46
N PHE A 442 19.61 12.66 12.74
CA PHE A 442 20.14 13.32 13.92
C PHE A 442 18.96 13.77 14.77
N ILE A 443 18.49 12.88 15.66
CA ILE A 443 17.31 13.11 16.51
C ILE A 443 17.78 13.70 17.85
N PRO A 444 17.58 15.02 18.12
CA PRO A 444 18.19 15.69 19.28
C PRO A 444 17.85 15.02 20.61
N GLU A 445 16.59 14.62 20.82
CA GLU A 445 16.13 14.00 22.06
C GLU A 445 16.76 12.61 22.28
N LEU A 446 16.98 11.86 21.20
CA LEU A 446 17.62 10.55 21.26
C LEU A 446 19.12 10.69 21.57
N ILE A 447 19.76 11.70 20.97
CA ILE A 447 21.16 12.06 21.22
C ILE A 447 21.36 12.43 22.69
N ASP A 448 20.53 13.33 23.21
CA ASP A 448 20.59 13.78 24.61
C ASP A 448 20.42 12.59 25.57
N MET A 449 19.38 11.78 25.36
CA MET A 449 19.12 10.60 26.19
C MET A 449 20.30 9.60 26.19
N TRP A 450 20.90 9.33 25.03
CA TRP A 450 22.02 8.39 24.94
C TRP A 450 23.32 8.97 25.51
N LYS A 451 23.56 10.28 25.34
CA LYS A 451 24.70 11.01 25.89
C LYS A 451 24.65 11.03 27.42
N GLU A 452 23.51 11.38 28.00
CA GLU A 452 23.28 11.36 29.45
C GLU A 452 23.47 9.94 30.03
N GLY A 453 22.95 8.93 29.33
CA GLY A 453 23.13 7.53 29.69
C GLY A 453 24.53 6.96 29.41
N LYS A 454 25.46 7.76 28.85
CA LYS A 454 26.81 7.33 28.43
C LYS A 454 26.79 6.06 27.56
N LYS A 455 25.78 5.94 26.70
CA LYS A 455 25.60 4.76 25.87
C LYS A 455 26.62 4.74 24.73
N PHE A 456 27.31 3.61 24.54
CA PHE A 456 28.21 3.37 23.41
C PHE A 456 29.31 4.44 23.19
N THR A 457 29.89 4.97 24.27
CA THR A 457 30.96 5.98 24.19
C THR A 457 32.23 5.51 23.49
N ASP A 458 32.40 4.19 23.33
CA ASP A 458 33.49 3.58 22.56
C ASP A 458 33.25 3.63 21.05
N PHE A 459 32.00 3.84 20.62
CA PHE A 459 31.59 3.89 19.22
C PHE A 459 31.11 5.28 18.76
N ILE A 460 30.60 6.12 19.66
CA ILE A 460 29.95 7.40 19.33
C ILE A 460 30.77 8.56 19.88
N ASN A 461 30.99 9.58 19.05
CA ASN A 461 31.63 10.83 19.44
C ASN A 461 30.59 11.93 19.69
N TYR A 462 30.06 11.99 20.91
CA TYR A 462 29.02 12.96 21.27
C TYR A 462 29.47 14.42 21.17
N ASP A 463 30.76 14.72 21.36
CA ASP A 463 31.25 16.10 21.25
C ASP A 463 31.20 16.59 19.80
N LYS A 464 31.60 15.73 18.85
CA LYS A 464 31.48 16.04 17.41
C LYS A 464 30.02 16.11 16.95
N LEU A 465 29.16 15.31 17.56
CA LEU A 465 27.75 15.20 17.22
C LEU A 465 26.97 16.50 17.46
N GLU A 466 27.38 17.34 18.42
CA GLU A 466 26.78 18.65 18.64
C GLU A 466 26.80 19.54 17.38
N GLU A 467 27.80 19.38 16.51
CA GLU A 467 27.90 20.13 15.26
C GLU A 467 26.86 19.72 14.21
N TYR A 468 26.16 18.59 14.41
CA TYR A 468 25.16 18.03 13.50
C TYR A 468 23.76 17.97 14.14
N ARG A 469 23.57 18.57 15.32
CA ARG A 469 22.32 18.46 16.07
C ARG A 469 21.10 19.02 15.33
N ASP A 470 21.32 20.02 14.47
CA ASP A 470 20.31 20.66 13.62
C ASP A 470 20.26 20.11 12.19
N PHE A 471 20.98 19.02 11.91
CA PHE A 471 21.09 18.45 10.56
C PHE A 471 19.75 17.91 10.03
N GLY A 472 18.88 17.43 10.91
CA GLY A 472 17.65 16.74 10.54
C GLY A 472 17.92 15.29 10.14
N GLY A 473 17.51 14.88 8.94
CA GLY A 473 17.70 13.52 8.46
C GLY A 473 17.66 13.40 6.95
N ILE A 474 18.25 12.32 6.43
CA ILE A 474 18.25 11.95 5.01
C ILE A 474 17.73 10.52 4.90
N ARG A 475 16.80 10.30 3.98
CA ARG A 475 16.36 8.99 3.49
C ARG A 475 16.19 9.08 1.98
N ASN A 476 16.74 8.11 1.27
CA ASN A 476 16.39 7.85 -0.12
C ASN A 476 16.01 6.38 -0.24
N GLU A 477 14.96 6.12 -1.01
CA GLU A 477 14.31 4.81 -1.09
C GLU A 477 13.84 4.52 -2.50
N GLU A 478 14.01 3.28 -2.92
CA GLU A 478 13.51 2.76 -4.19
C GLU A 478 12.93 1.36 -3.99
N ASP A 479 12.03 0.98 -4.90
CA ASP A 479 11.32 -0.29 -4.91
C ASP A 479 12.03 -1.35 -5.77
N TYR A 480 12.13 -2.58 -5.28
CA TYR A 480 12.83 -3.67 -5.95
C TYR A 480 12.00 -4.94 -6.06
N LEU A 481 12.00 -5.52 -7.27
CA LEU A 481 11.56 -6.89 -7.55
C LEU A 481 12.76 -7.83 -7.52
N ILE A 482 12.66 -8.91 -6.75
CA ILE A 482 13.61 -10.02 -6.78
C ILE A 482 13.32 -10.90 -7.99
N THR A 483 14.36 -11.11 -8.79
CA THR A 483 14.36 -11.93 -10.01
C THR A 483 15.13 -13.23 -9.77
N GLU A 484 15.09 -14.15 -10.71
CA GLU A 484 15.80 -15.45 -10.61
C GLU A 484 17.31 -15.34 -10.35
N THR A 485 17.95 -14.22 -10.71
CA THR A 485 19.42 -14.06 -10.62
C THR A 485 19.88 -12.81 -9.89
N GLY A 486 18.97 -12.02 -9.31
CA GLY A 486 19.31 -10.72 -8.71
C GLY A 486 18.06 -9.89 -8.39
N ALA A 487 18.15 -8.58 -8.50
CA ALA A 487 17.03 -7.67 -8.32
C ALA A 487 16.88 -6.68 -9.49
N ARG A 488 15.67 -6.15 -9.65
CA ARG A 488 15.32 -5.14 -10.64
C ARG A 488 14.56 -4.01 -9.94
N ARG A 489 15.02 -2.77 -10.11
CA ARG A 489 14.27 -1.60 -9.65
C ARG A 489 12.93 -1.52 -10.40
N LEU A 490 11.86 -1.20 -9.68
CA LEU A 490 10.55 -0.91 -10.24
C LEU A 490 10.37 0.59 -10.46
N GLY A 491 9.67 0.92 -11.54
CA GLY A 491 9.39 2.29 -11.93
C GLY A 491 10.58 3.08 -12.50
N LYS A 492 10.29 4.33 -12.87
CA LYS A 492 11.29 5.31 -13.32
C LYS A 492 12.36 5.54 -12.26
N LYS A 493 13.57 5.82 -12.74
CA LYS A 493 14.66 6.29 -11.88
C LYS A 493 14.34 7.70 -11.38
N ILE A 494 14.42 7.91 -10.07
CA ILE A 494 14.52 9.23 -9.44
C ILE A 494 16.00 9.62 -9.23
N PRO A 495 16.35 10.92 -9.22
CA PRO A 495 17.70 11.37 -8.88
C PRO A 495 18.17 10.83 -7.53
N LEU A 496 19.33 10.16 -7.50
CA LEU A 496 19.84 9.48 -6.30
C LEU A 496 21.20 10.02 -5.83
N THR A 497 22.05 10.51 -6.74
CA THR A 497 23.34 11.13 -6.34
C THR A 497 23.18 12.63 -6.10
N PRO A 498 24.08 13.27 -5.32
CA PRO A 498 24.05 14.72 -5.17
C PRO A 498 24.04 15.45 -6.52
N GLU A 499 24.82 15.00 -7.50
CA GLU A 499 24.89 15.61 -8.84
C GLU A 499 23.57 15.48 -9.59
N GLU A 500 22.93 14.32 -9.50
CA GLU A 500 21.65 14.08 -10.17
C GLU A 500 20.56 14.97 -9.57
N VAL A 501 20.54 15.09 -8.23
CA VAL A 501 19.61 15.98 -7.53
C VAL A 501 19.90 17.42 -7.93
N GLU A 502 21.14 17.90 -7.83
CA GLU A 502 21.53 19.28 -8.18
C GLU A 502 21.25 19.63 -9.65
N ALA A 503 21.42 18.67 -10.58
CA ALA A 503 21.13 18.86 -12.00
C ALA A 503 19.64 19.10 -12.29
N LEU A 504 18.75 18.71 -11.37
CA LEU A 504 17.30 18.93 -11.48
C LEU A 504 16.84 20.28 -10.89
N ARG A 505 17.72 21.07 -10.24
CA ARG A 505 17.39 22.23 -9.38
C ARG A 505 17.60 23.63 -9.99
#